data_AF-A0A0F6RL92-F1
#
_entry.id   AF-A0A0F6RL92-F1
#
_cell.length_a   1.000
_cell.length_b   1.000
_cell.length_c   1.000
_cell.angle_alpha   90.00
_cell.angle_beta   90.00
_cell.angle_gamma   90.00
#
_symmetry.space_group_name_H-M   'P 1'
#
loop_
_entity.id
_entity.type
_entity.pdbx_description
1 polymer ?
#
loop_
_entity_poly.entity_id
_entity_poly.type
_entity_poly.pdbx_seq_one_letter_code
_entity_poly.pdbx_strand_id
1 'polypeptide(L)'
;MIKKTIKKLSRSLGIDLKRYNVQTSEAAKMQRLLAYHNIDLVFDVGANIGQYAKLLRELGYSGRIVSFEPLSSAYSQLKAVSKKDPLWEIAPQTAIGKQEGEIIINIAGNSYSSSALSMLDAHLESAPESAYSGSETVKLSRLDTIAKDYIKSETKSIFLKIDVQ
;
A
#
# COMPACT_ATOMS: atom_id res chain seq x y z
N MET A 1 29.70 5.74 -25.62
CA MET A 1 30.29 4.39 -25.44
C MET A 1 29.76 3.65 -24.22
N ILE A 2 29.88 4.21 -23.00
CA ILE A 2 29.50 3.57 -21.72
C ILE A 2 28.08 2.96 -21.72
N LYS A 3 27.07 3.67 -22.22
CA LYS A 3 25.67 3.22 -22.23
C LYS A 3 25.42 1.95 -23.05
N LYS A 4 26.16 1.78 -24.17
CA LYS A 4 26.09 0.57 -25.01
C LYS A 4 26.75 -0.61 -24.31
N THR A 5 27.88 -0.39 -23.64
CA THR A 5 28.60 -1.41 -22.88
C THR A 5 27.75 -1.93 -21.71
N ILE A 6 27.15 -1.02 -20.93
CA ILE A 6 26.25 -1.37 -19.82
C ILE A 6 25.04 -2.16 -20.31
N LYS A 7 24.41 -1.74 -21.42
CA LYS A 7 23.28 -2.49 -22.02
C LYS A 7 23.68 -3.87 -22.54
N LYS A 8 24.87 -4.00 -23.12
CA LYS A 8 25.36 -5.28 -23.64
C LYS A 8 25.63 -6.26 -22.49
N LEU A 9 26.27 -5.77 -21.41
CA LEU A 9 26.58 -6.56 -20.22
C LEU A 9 25.32 -6.99 -19.45
N SER A 10 24.36 -6.09 -19.28
CA SER A 10 23.07 -6.42 -18.65
C SER A 10 22.29 -7.45 -19.46
N ARG A 11 22.26 -7.33 -20.80
CA ARG A 11 21.59 -8.32 -21.66
C ARG A 11 22.25 -9.68 -21.67
N SER A 12 23.58 -9.76 -21.57
CA SER A 12 24.25 -11.06 -21.40
C SER A 12 23.93 -11.73 -20.07
N LEU A 13 23.44 -10.96 -19.09
CA LEU A 13 22.93 -11.45 -17.81
C LEU A 13 21.39 -11.65 -17.83
N GLY A 14 20.73 -11.51 -18.99
CA GLY A 14 19.28 -11.63 -19.11
C GLY A 14 18.47 -10.41 -18.63
N ILE A 15 19.13 -9.27 -18.35
CA ILE A 15 18.53 -8.06 -17.80
C ILE A 15 18.43 -6.98 -18.88
N ASP A 16 17.26 -6.33 -19.04
CA ASP A 16 17.11 -5.16 -19.92
C ASP A 16 17.01 -3.86 -19.12
N LEU A 17 18.04 -3.02 -19.22
CA LEU A 17 18.09 -1.72 -18.55
C LEU A 17 17.36 -0.65 -19.36
N LYS A 18 16.27 -0.14 -18.81
CA LYS A 18 15.49 0.97 -19.37
C LYS A 18 15.84 2.29 -18.68
N ARG A 19 15.63 3.41 -19.38
CA ARG A 19 15.87 4.74 -18.80
C ARG A 19 14.80 5.00 -17.75
N TYR A 20 15.20 5.41 -16.55
CA TYR A 20 14.26 5.92 -15.56
C TYR A 20 13.69 7.25 -16.08
N ASN A 21 12.44 7.21 -16.55
CA ASN A 21 11.73 8.33 -17.15
C ASN A 21 10.32 8.38 -16.58
N VAL A 22 9.90 9.57 -16.16
CA VAL A 22 8.54 9.87 -15.70
C VAL A 22 7.49 9.40 -16.70
N GLN A 23 7.73 9.47 -18.02
CA GLN A 23 6.71 9.03 -18.99
C GLN A 23 6.49 7.51 -19.01
N THR A 24 7.47 6.71 -18.60
CA THR A 24 7.45 5.25 -18.76
C THR A 24 7.54 4.48 -17.45
N SER A 25 7.69 5.17 -16.31
CA SER A 25 7.81 4.57 -14.98
C SER A 25 6.74 5.15 -14.07
N GLU A 26 5.80 4.32 -13.65
CA GLU A 26 4.75 4.71 -12.69
C GLU A 26 5.35 5.19 -11.36
N ALA A 27 6.42 4.54 -10.91
CA ALA A 27 7.16 4.95 -9.73
C ALA A 27 7.74 6.38 -9.87
N ALA A 28 8.32 6.70 -11.03
CA ALA A 28 8.80 8.05 -11.33
C ALA A 28 7.67 9.09 -11.43
N LYS A 29 6.49 8.70 -11.93
CA LYS A 29 5.30 9.57 -11.93
C LYS A 29 4.84 9.87 -10.52
N MET A 30 4.72 8.83 -9.68
CA MET A 30 4.30 8.96 -8.30
C MET A 30 5.23 9.88 -7.52
N GLN A 31 6.54 9.64 -7.59
CA GLN A 31 7.56 10.48 -6.96
C GLN A 31 7.39 11.96 -7.35
N ARG A 32 7.21 12.22 -8.65
CA ARG A 32 7.06 13.59 -9.16
C ARG A 32 5.74 14.23 -8.74
N LEU A 33 4.65 13.46 -8.68
CA LEU A 33 3.34 13.92 -8.25
C LEU A 33 3.37 14.35 -6.78
N LEU A 34 3.90 13.50 -5.90
CA LEU A 34 4.02 13.81 -4.48
C LEU A 34 4.88 15.06 -4.25
N ALA A 35 6.01 15.18 -4.97
CA ALA A 35 6.88 16.35 -4.88
C ALA A 35 6.20 17.62 -5.42
N TYR A 36 5.52 17.54 -6.56
CA TYR A 36 4.85 18.69 -7.18
C TYR A 36 3.75 19.27 -6.31
N HIS A 37 2.98 18.41 -5.63
CA HIS A 37 1.93 18.81 -4.71
C HIS A 37 2.43 19.08 -3.28
N ASN A 38 3.75 19.04 -3.05
CA ASN A 38 4.37 19.17 -1.73
C ASN A 38 3.66 18.32 -0.66
N ILE A 39 3.33 17.08 -0.99
CA ILE A 39 2.65 16.16 -0.07
C ILE A 39 3.52 15.97 1.17
N ASP A 40 2.96 16.20 2.35
CA ASP A 40 3.64 16.04 3.64
C ASP A 40 3.06 14.91 4.50
N LEU A 41 1.87 14.41 4.14
CA LEU A 41 1.24 13.25 4.74
C LEU A 41 0.60 12.33 3.68
N VAL A 42 0.92 11.04 3.74
CA VAL A 42 0.27 10.00 2.94
C VAL A 42 -0.60 9.14 3.85
N PHE A 43 -1.87 9.00 3.50
CA PHE A 43 -2.73 7.94 4.02
C PHE A 43 -2.71 6.75 3.06
N ASP A 44 -2.29 5.58 3.55
CA ASP A 44 -2.18 4.33 2.80
C ASP A 44 -3.24 3.34 3.32
N VAL A 45 -4.41 3.34 2.68
CA VAL A 45 -5.53 2.43 3.01
C VAL A 45 -5.38 1.13 2.23
N GLY A 46 -5.43 0.00 2.95
CA GLY A 46 -5.08 -1.31 2.39
C GLY A 46 -3.56 -1.47 2.29
N ALA A 47 -2.87 -1.21 3.39
CA ALA A 47 -1.41 -1.17 3.43
C ALA A 47 -0.77 -2.57 3.36
N ASN A 48 -1.53 -3.63 3.69
CA ASN A 48 -1.05 -5.00 3.73
C ASN A 48 0.25 -5.09 4.57
N ILE A 49 1.32 -5.66 4.03
CA ILE A 49 2.64 -5.75 4.69
C ILE A 49 3.56 -4.55 4.38
N GLY A 50 2.98 -3.43 3.92
CA GLY A 50 3.65 -2.14 3.76
C GLY A 50 4.37 -1.95 2.43
N GLN A 51 3.94 -2.65 1.37
CA GLN A 51 4.59 -2.59 0.05
C GLN A 51 4.61 -1.16 -0.51
N TYR A 52 3.49 -0.43 -0.41
CA TYR A 52 3.36 0.90 -0.97
C TYR A 52 4.24 1.92 -0.24
N ALA A 53 4.19 1.94 1.10
CA ALA A 53 5.03 2.81 1.90
C ALA A 53 6.54 2.56 1.69
N LYS A 54 6.97 1.29 1.58
CA LYS A 54 8.36 0.95 1.22
C LYS A 54 8.76 1.51 -0.14
N LEU A 55 7.89 1.34 -1.14
CA LEU A 55 8.10 1.93 -2.46
C LEU A 55 8.24 3.46 -2.37
N LEU A 56 7.41 4.14 -1.58
CA LEU A 56 7.54 5.59 -1.38
C LEU A 56 8.90 5.97 -0.78
N ARG A 57 9.40 5.21 0.21
CA ARG A 57 10.75 5.42 0.78
C ARG A 57 11.86 5.19 -0.24
N GLU A 58 11.77 4.14 -1.05
CA GLU A 58 12.71 3.88 -2.15
C GLU A 58 12.72 5.00 -3.19
N LEU A 59 11.57 5.64 -3.41
CA LEU A 59 11.42 6.82 -4.27
C LEU A 59 11.83 8.13 -3.59
N GLY A 60 12.30 8.10 -2.34
CA GLY A 60 12.79 9.28 -1.64
C GLY A 60 11.70 10.17 -1.05
N TYR A 61 10.46 9.69 -0.92
CA TYR A 61 9.45 10.39 -0.13
C TYR A 61 9.85 10.39 1.34
N SER A 62 10.04 11.57 1.91
CA SER A 62 10.48 11.77 3.30
C SER A 62 9.38 12.30 4.23
N GLY A 63 8.16 12.50 3.71
CA GLY A 63 7.02 12.96 4.52
C GLY A 63 6.45 11.85 5.41
N ARG A 64 5.39 12.18 6.16
CA ARG A 64 4.71 11.22 7.03
C ARG A 64 3.90 10.22 6.21
N ILE A 65 3.81 8.99 6.69
CA ILE A 65 2.96 7.92 6.17
C ILE A 65 2.13 7.38 7.32
N VAL A 66 0.83 7.23 7.13
CA VAL A 66 -0.07 6.55 8.05
C VAL A 66 -0.76 5.43 7.28
N SER A 67 -0.49 4.20 7.69
CA SER A 67 -0.97 2.99 7.02
C SER A 67 -2.12 2.34 7.80
N PHE A 68 -3.15 1.90 7.08
CA PHE A 68 -4.32 1.20 7.62
C PHE A 68 -4.39 -0.21 7.05
N GLU A 69 -4.43 -1.21 7.94
CA GLU A 69 -4.54 -2.62 7.57
C GLU A 69 -5.44 -3.37 8.58
N PRO A 70 -6.56 -3.97 8.14
CA PRO A 70 -7.46 -4.69 9.03
C PRO A 70 -7.03 -6.12 9.38
N LEU A 71 -6.33 -6.83 8.50
CA LEU A 71 -6.07 -8.27 8.70
C LEU A 71 -4.92 -8.50 9.67
N SER A 72 -5.17 -9.31 10.69
CA SER A 72 -4.27 -9.48 11.85
C SER A 72 -2.84 -9.88 11.46
N SER A 73 -2.71 -10.80 10.52
CA SER A 73 -1.42 -11.30 10.01
C SER A 73 -0.63 -10.23 9.26
N ALA A 74 -1.29 -9.52 8.33
CA ALA A 74 -0.66 -8.44 7.55
C ALA A 74 -0.31 -7.26 8.46
N TYR A 75 -1.21 -6.89 9.36
CA TYR A 75 -1.03 -5.83 10.35
C TYR A 75 0.17 -6.06 11.27
N SER A 76 0.38 -7.29 11.73
CA SER A 76 1.53 -7.66 12.57
C SER A 76 2.85 -7.50 11.82
N GLN A 77 2.89 -7.91 10.55
CA GLN A 77 4.07 -7.73 9.69
C GLN A 77 4.31 -6.25 9.37
N LEU A 78 3.24 -5.50 9.09
CA LEU A 78 3.28 -4.06 8.83
C LEU A 78 3.90 -3.30 10.01
N LYS A 79 3.46 -3.59 11.24
CA LYS A 79 4.07 -3.03 12.46
C LYS A 79 5.55 -3.37 12.59
N ALA A 80 5.94 -4.60 12.27
CA ALA A 80 7.33 -5.03 12.37
C ALA A 80 8.23 -4.25 11.39
N VAL A 81 7.75 -4.04 10.15
CA VAL A 81 8.54 -3.37 9.11
C VAL A 81 8.60 -1.85 9.28
N SER A 82 7.56 -1.22 9.85
CA SER A 82 7.55 0.23 10.10
C SER A 82 8.36 0.65 11.33
N LYS A 83 8.69 -0.27 12.23
CA LYS A 83 9.31 0.02 13.55
C LYS A 83 10.57 0.91 13.51
N LYS A 84 11.33 0.87 12.42
CA LYS A 84 12.57 1.65 12.26
C LYS A 84 12.38 2.99 11.53
N ASP A 85 11.17 3.31 11.11
CA ASP A 85 10.83 4.52 10.39
C ASP A 85 9.95 5.42 11.28
N PRO A 86 10.53 6.48 11.89
CA PRO A 86 9.81 7.34 12.82
C PRO A 86 8.74 8.20 12.15
N LEU A 87 8.73 8.28 10.82
CA LEU A 87 7.73 9.02 10.04
C LEU A 87 6.70 8.08 9.41
N TRP A 88 6.69 6.80 9.80
CA TRP A 88 5.72 5.82 9.35
C TRP A 88 4.93 5.26 10.54
N GLU A 89 3.70 5.75 10.67
CA GLU A 89 2.78 5.39 11.74
C GLU A 89 1.80 4.32 11.23
N ILE A 90 1.46 3.35 12.08
CA ILE A 90 0.46 2.32 11.78
C ILE A 90 -0.78 2.63 12.61
N ALA A 91 -1.91 2.83 11.95
CA ALA A 91 -3.18 3.09 12.62
C ALA A 91 -3.65 1.88 13.44
N PRO A 92 -4.63 2.01 14.35
CA PRO A 92 -5.32 0.85 14.93
C PRO A 92 -5.75 -0.14 13.85
N GLN A 93 -5.71 -1.44 14.17
CA GLN A 93 -6.17 -2.51 13.26
C GLN A 93 -7.66 -2.33 12.97
N THR A 94 -7.97 -1.77 11.81
CA THR A 94 -9.33 -1.43 11.41
C THR A 94 -9.43 -1.37 9.90
N ALA A 95 -10.58 -1.78 9.38
CA ALA A 95 -10.97 -1.53 8.01
C ALA A 95 -11.48 -0.09 7.90
N ILE A 96 -11.30 0.51 6.73
CA ILE A 96 -11.81 1.85 6.44
C ILE A 96 -13.10 1.72 5.63
N GLY A 97 -14.18 2.35 6.10
CA GLY A 97 -15.48 2.28 5.43
C GLY A 97 -16.38 3.49 5.68
N LYS A 98 -17.65 3.38 5.27
CA LYS A 98 -18.63 4.47 5.34
C LYS A 98 -19.21 4.69 6.75
N GLN A 99 -19.09 3.72 7.64
CA GLN A 99 -19.67 3.74 8.98
C GLN A 99 -18.71 3.15 10.01
N GLU A 100 -18.96 3.45 11.29
CA GLU A 100 -18.30 2.76 12.39
C GLU A 100 -18.98 1.40 12.63
N GLY A 101 -18.22 0.41 13.12
CA GLY A 101 -18.77 -0.89 13.50
C GLY A 101 -17.75 -2.01 13.40
N GLU A 102 -18.22 -3.17 12.97
CA GLU A 102 -17.41 -4.33 12.64
C GLU A 102 -17.82 -4.87 11.28
N ILE A 103 -16.89 -5.53 10.60
CA ILE A 103 -17.13 -6.20 9.32
C ILE A 103 -16.38 -7.54 9.30
N ILE A 104 -16.94 -8.53 8.61
CA ILE A 104 -16.25 -9.79 8.34
C ILE A 104 -15.49 -9.64 7.04
N ILE A 105 -14.18 -9.93 7.07
CA ILE A 105 -13.34 -10.02 5.87
C ILE A 105 -12.98 -11.49 5.65
N ASN A 106 -13.30 -12.00 4.47
CA ASN A 106 -12.86 -13.30 4.01
C ASN A 106 -11.37 -13.25 3.64
N ILE A 107 -10.58 -14.18 4.18
CA ILE A 107 -9.14 -14.28 3.96
C ILE A 107 -8.90 -15.18 2.75
N ALA A 108 -8.35 -14.63 1.68
CA ALA A 108 -7.95 -15.42 0.51
C ALA A 108 -6.76 -16.34 0.82
N GLY A 109 -6.61 -17.42 0.05
CA GLY A 109 -5.41 -18.27 0.11
C GLY A 109 -4.12 -17.53 -0.30
N ASN A 110 -4.26 -16.39 -0.99
CA ASN A 110 -3.19 -15.46 -1.31
C ASN A 110 -3.26 -14.20 -0.41
N SER A 111 -2.21 -13.37 -0.42
CA SER A 111 -2.11 -12.22 0.49
C SER A 111 -2.79 -10.95 -0.01
N TYR A 112 -3.43 -10.94 -1.18
CA TYR A 112 -3.88 -9.72 -1.86
C TYR A 112 -5.33 -9.77 -2.37
N SER A 113 -6.03 -10.90 -2.25
CA SER A 113 -7.41 -11.09 -2.72
C SER A 113 -8.45 -11.21 -1.59
N SER A 114 -8.08 -10.89 -0.35
CA SER A 114 -9.02 -10.90 0.78
C SER A 114 -10.08 -9.81 0.65
N SER A 115 -11.31 -10.10 1.06
CA SER A 115 -12.48 -9.26 0.76
C SER A 115 -13.59 -9.34 1.79
N ALA A 116 -14.31 -8.23 2.00
CA ALA A 116 -15.61 -8.27 2.68
C ALA A 116 -16.75 -8.84 1.81
N LEU A 117 -16.54 -8.96 0.50
CA LEU A 117 -17.50 -9.53 -0.44
C LEU A 117 -17.32 -11.04 -0.57
N SER A 118 -18.39 -11.70 -1.02
CA SER A 118 -18.33 -13.10 -1.44
C SER A 118 -17.52 -13.22 -2.73
N MET A 119 -16.75 -14.29 -2.86
CA MET A 119 -16.04 -14.60 -4.10
C MET A 119 -17.06 -15.08 -5.15
N LEU A 120 -16.95 -14.56 -6.37
CA LEU A 120 -17.75 -15.05 -7.50
C LEU A 120 -17.16 -16.37 -8.02
N ASP A 121 -18.01 -17.28 -8.51
CA ASP A 121 -17.59 -18.57 -9.07
C ASP A 121 -16.55 -18.41 -10.20
N ALA A 122 -16.72 -17.40 -11.05
CA ALA A 122 -15.78 -17.06 -12.11
C ALA A 122 -14.38 -16.67 -11.59
N HIS A 123 -14.27 -16.10 -10.38
CA HIS A 123 -12.97 -15.76 -9.78
C HIS A 123 -12.27 -17.03 -9.29
N LEU A 124 -13.00 -17.94 -8.62
CA LEU A 124 -12.51 -19.24 -8.17
C LEU A 124 -12.00 -20.10 -9.32
N GLU A 125 -12.72 -20.12 -10.45
CA GLU A 125 -12.30 -20.86 -11.64
C GLU A 125 -11.02 -20.30 -12.27
N SER A 126 -10.84 -18.98 -12.23
CA SER A 126 -9.68 -18.30 -12.84
C SER A 126 -8.42 -18.27 -11.97
N ALA A 127 -8.58 -18.24 -10.65
CA ALA A 127 -7.49 -18.17 -9.67
C ALA A 127 -7.82 -19.05 -8.45
N PRO A 128 -7.72 -20.40 -8.58
CA PRO A 128 -8.11 -21.32 -7.52
C PRO A 128 -7.38 -21.10 -6.19
N GLU A 129 -6.15 -20.57 -6.24
CA GLU A 129 -5.34 -20.20 -5.07
C GLU A 129 -5.90 -19.03 -4.25
N SER A 130 -6.87 -18.28 -4.81
CA SER A 130 -7.56 -17.19 -4.11
C SER A 130 -8.68 -17.68 -3.19
N ALA A 131 -9.07 -18.97 -3.29
CA ALA A 131 -10.15 -19.56 -2.49
C ALA A 131 -10.00 -19.19 -1.00
N TYR A 132 -11.11 -18.77 -0.40
CA TYR A 132 -11.07 -18.29 0.98
C TYR A 132 -10.66 -19.42 1.94
N SER A 133 -9.64 -19.13 2.73
CA SER A 133 -9.06 -20.04 3.71
C SER A 133 -9.57 -19.78 5.14
N GLY A 134 -10.29 -18.67 5.34
CA GLY A 134 -10.91 -18.29 6.60
C GLY A 134 -11.60 -16.94 6.53
N SER A 135 -11.97 -16.40 7.69
CA SER A 135 -12.54 -15.05 7.83
C SER A 135 -12.14 -14.43 9.16
N GLU A 136 -11.97 -13.12 9.19
CA GLU A 136 -11.72 -12.33 10.40
C GLU A 136 -12.81 -11.27 10.58
N THR A 137 -13.40 -11.19 11.78
CA THR A 137 -14.17 -10.02 12.20
C THR A 137 -13.19 -8.92 12.58
N VAL A 138 -13.28 -7.78 11.90
CA VAL A 138 -12.40 -6.64 12.12
C VAL A 138 -13.24 -5.41 12.46
N LYS A 139 -12.65 -4.49 13.22
CA LYS A 139 -13.24 -3.17 13.42
C LYS A 139 -13.37 -2.47 12.07
N LEU A 140 -14.44 -1.70 11.91
CA LEU A 140 -14.68 -0.81 10.78
C LEU A 140 -14.73 0.62 11.31
N SER A 141 -13.96 1.51 10.70
CA SER A 141 -13.95 2.93 11.05
C SER A 141 -14.05 3.81 9.83
N ARG A 142 -14.63 5.00 10.01
CA ARG A 142 -14.62 6.00 8.93
C ARG A 142 -13.28 6.69 8.86
N LEU A 143 -12.80 6.94 7.64
CA LEU A 143 -11.54 7.65 7.42
C LEU A 143 -11.57 9.04 8.04
N ASP A 144 -12.67 9.77 7.90
CA ASP A 144 -12.81 11.14 8.42
C ASP A 144 -12.88 11.20 9.95
N THR A 145 -13.27 10.11 10.62
CA THR A 145 -13.13 9.98 12.08
C THR A 145 -11.67 9.78 12.44
N ILE A 146 -11.05 8.71 11.94
CA ILE A 146 -9.73 8.24 12.40
C ILE A 146 -8.57 9.10 11.91
N ALA A 147 -8.69 9.74 10.74
CA ALA A 147 -7.63 10.58 10.19
C ALA A 147 -7.33 11.80 11.08
N LYS A 148 -8.31 12.27 11.87
CA LYS A 148 -8.14 13.42 12.77
C LYS A 148 -7.02 13.22 13.79
N ASP A 149 -6.78 11.98 14.21
CA ASP A 149 -5.72 11.64 15.16
C ASP A 149 -4.31 11.82 14.55
N TYR A 150 -4.23 11.87 13.21
CA TYR A 150 -2.97 11.92 12.48
C TYR A 150 -2.72 13.24 11.75
N ILE A 151 -3.78 14.00 11.44
CA ILE A 151 -3.68 15.33 10.84
C ILE A 151 -3.25 16.30 11.93
N LYS A 152 -1.99 16.72 11.88
CA LYS A 152 -1.42 17.70 12.81
C LYS A 152 -1.62 19.11 12.28
N SER A 153 -1.49 20.11 13.14
CA SER A 153 -1.60 21.54 12.79
C SER A 153 -0.69 21.98 11.64
N GLU A 154 0.46 21.34 11.51
CA GLU A 154 1.47 21.60 10.49
C GLU A 154 1.26 20.83 9.19
N THR A 155 0.28 19.91 9.13
CA THR A 155 -0.04 19.12 7.93
C THR A 155 -0.73 20.03 6.92
N LYS A 156 -0.16 20.16 5.72
CA LYS A 156 -0.63 21.08 4.68
C LYS A 156 -1.21 20.37 3.47
N SER A 157 -0.69 19.19 3.14
CA SER A 157 -0.98 18.54 1.85
C SER A 157 -1.02 17.04 2.00
N ILE A 158 -2.23 16.48 1.93
CA ILE A 158 -2.49 15.07 2.18
C ILE A 158 -2.69 14.34 0.86
N PHE A 159 -2.03 13.20 0.70
CA PHE A 159 -2.29 12.25 -0.37
C PHE A 159 -2.99 11.01 0.19
N LEU A 160 -4.13 10.65 -0.39
CA LEU A 160 -4.88 9.47 0.00
C LEU A 160 -4.74 8.39 -1.08
N LYS A 161 -4.06 7.29 -0.73
CA LYS A 161 -4.04 6.04 -1.50
C LYS A 161 -5.09 5.10 -0.93
N ILE A 162 -5.94 4.59 -1.81
CA ILE A 162 -6.92 3.56 -1.50
C ILE A 162 -6.69 2.40 -2.47
N ASP A 163 -6.37 1.24 -1.91
CA ASP A 163 -6.22 -0.02 -2.66
C ASP A 163 -6.83 -1.12 -1.80
N VAL A 164 -8.15 -1.12 -1.82
CA VAL A 164 -9.04 -2.07 -1.14
C VAL A 164 -10.18 -2.38 -2.09
N GLN A 165 -10.92 -3.46 -1.83
CA GLN A 165 -12.07 -3.86 -2.64
C GLN A 165 -13.31 -3.01 -2.38
#